data_AF-A0A9Q3JYC7-F1
#
_entry.id   AF-A0A9Q3JYC7-F1
#
_cell.length_a   1.000
_cell.length_b   1.000
_cell.length_c   1.000
_cell.angle_alpha   90.00
_cell.angle_beta   90.00
_cell.angle_gamma   90.00
#
_symmetry.space_group_name_H-M   'P 1'
#
loop_
_entity.id
_entity.type
_entity.pdbx_description
1 polymer ?
#
loop_
_entity_poly.entity_id
_entity_poly.type
_entity_poly.pdbx_seq_one_letter_code
_entity_poly.pdbx_strand_id
1 'polypeptide(L)'
;MLEKARKHALRSMEDSFAYAKEKWDKSHATPDFKVEDLVLVSTTNFNNIKACKKLKNSFSGTFVIRALHGANAFEVGISEELSN
;
A
#
# COMPACT_ATOMS: atom_id res chain seq x y z
N MET A 1 26.97 26.11 15.32
CA MET A 1 27.12 25.20 14.16
C MET A 1 26.15 24.02 14.24
N LEU A 2 26.11 23.27 15.34
CA LEU A 2 25.18 22.14 15.58
C LEU A 2 23.69 22.50 15.49
N GLU A 3 23.27 23.62 16.07
CA GLU A 3 21.90 24.15 15.99
C GLU A 3 21.42 24.37 14.55
N LYS A 4 22.27 24.97 13.71
CA LYS A 4 21.97 25.20 12.28
C LYS A 4 21.84 23.88 11.53
N ALA A 5 22.72 22.92 11.82
CA ALA A 5 22.66 21.58 11.22
C ALA A 5 21.38 20.83 11.61
N ARG A 6 20.96 20.89 12.89
CA ARG A 6 19.70 20.28 13.36
C ARG A 6 18.47 20.88 12.68
N LYS A 7 18.39 22.22 12.60
CA LYS A 7 17.28 22.91 11.90
C LYS A 7 17.23 22.54 10.43
N HIS A 8 18.38 22.44 9.77
CA HIS A 8 18.44 22.02 8.38
C HIS A 8 17.98 20.57 8.20
N ALA A 9 18.41 19.65 9.07
CA ALA A 9 17.99 18.25 9.02
C ALA A 9 16.48 18.09 9.21
N LEU A 10 15.89 18.79 10.19
CA LEU A 10 14.45 18.80 10.41
C LEU A 10 13.69 19.28 9.17
N ARG A 11 14.11 20.42 8.59
CA ARG A 11 13.50 20.94 7.36
C ARG A 11 13.60 19.95 6.20
N SER A 12 14.76 19.31 6.00
CA SER A 12 14.91 18.31 4.93
C SER A 12 14.00 17.09 5.12
N MET A 13 13.75 16.68 6.37
CA MET A 13 12.78 15.62 6.66
C MET A 13 11.35 16.08 6.34
N GLU A 14 10.97 17.26 6.84
CA GLU A 14 9.65 17.86 6.58
C GLU A 14 9.37 18.02 5.08
N ASP A 15 10.33 18.56 4.33
CA ASP A 15 10.24 18.74 2.88
C ASP A 15 10.08 17.40 2.15
N SER A 16 10.80 16.36 2.60
CA SER A 16 10.70 15.01 2.03
C SER A 16 9.33 14.39 2.28
N PHE A 17 8.78 14.55 3.49
CA PHE A 17 7.42 14.10 3.81
C PHE A 17 6.37 14.88 3.01
N ALA A 18 6.50 16.20 2.91
CA ALA A 18 5.60 17.03 2.14
C ALA A 18 5.60 16.64 0.65
N TYR A 19 6.78 16.45 0.06
CA TYR A 19 6.93 16.00 -1.32
C TYR A 19 6.29 14.62 -1.56
N ALA A 20 6.55 13.66 -0.67
CA ALA A 20 5.97 12.33 -0.77
C ALA A 20 4.43 12.37 -0.68
N LYS A 21 3.90 13.16 0.25
CA LYS A 21 2.46 13.37 0.41
C LYS A 21 1.83 14.03 -0.81
N GLU A 22 2.40 15.12 -1.31
CA GLU A 22 1.88 15.82 -2.50
C GLU A 22 1.87 14.90 -3.73
N LYS A 23 2.93 14.10 -3.91
CA LYS A 23 3.00 13.12 -5.00
C LYS A 23 1.95 12.01 -4.85
N TRP A 24 1.74 11.54 -3.63
CA TRP A 24 0.69 10.56 -3.33
C TRP A 24 -0.68 11.14 -3.64
N ASP A 25 -1.02 12.30 -3.08
CA ASP A 25 -2.32 12.94 -3.26
C ASP A 25 -2.63 13.26 -4.73
N LYS A 26 -1.62 13.60 -5.55
CA LYS A 26 -1.78 13.84 -7.00
C LYS A 26 -2.02 12.58 -7.83
N SER A 27 -1.40 11.47 -7.46
CA SER A 27 -1.39 10.24 -8.26
C SER A 27 -2.37 9.18 -7.77
N HIS A 28 -2.79 9.28 -6.51
CA HIS A 28 -3.67 8.31 -5.88
C HIS A 28 -5.12 8.66 -6.17
N ALA A 29 -5.78 7.82 -6.97
CA ALA A 29 -7.23 7.85 -7.10
C ALA A 29 -7.85 7.07 -5.94
N THR A 30 -8.76 7.69 -5.21
CA THR A 30 -9.56 7.01 -4.19
C THR A 30 -10.40 5.93 -4.87
N PRO A 31 -10.29 4.66 -4.45
CA PRO A 31 -11.08 3.59 -5.05
C PRO A 31 -12.54 3.63 -4.55
N ASP A 32 -13.50 3.35 -5.44
CA ASP A 32 -14.94 3.27 -5.13
C ASP A 32 -15.35 1.82 -4.81
N PHE A 33 -14.70 1.21 -3.82
CA PHE A 33 -15.00 -0.16 -3.39
C PHE A 33 -16.26 -0.20 -2.53
N LYS A 34 -17.05 -1.27 -2.69
CA LYS A 34 -18.24 -1.56 -1.87
C LYS A 34 -18.09 -2.88 -1.14
N VAL A 35 -18.79 -3.01 -0.01
CA VAL A 35 -18.93 -4.29 0.68
C VAL A 35 -19.60 -5.29 -0.27
N GLU A 36 -19.15 -6.54 -0.24
CA GLU A 36 -19.48 -7.62 -1.17
C GLU A 36 -18.82 -7.56 -2.56
N ASP A 37 -18.00 -6.54 -2.87
CA ASP A 37 -17.24 -6.53 -4.12
C ASP A 37 -16.16 -7.63 -4.12
N LEU A 38 -15.93 -8.19 -5.32
CA LEU A 38 -14.86 -9.15 -5.56
C LEU A 38 -13.58 -8.42 -5.99
N VAL A 39 -12.50 -8.64 -5.25
CA VAL A 39 -11.20 -8.00 -5.48
C VAL A 39 -10.06 -9.00 -5.60
N LEU A 40 -9.03 -8.59 -6.33
CA LEU A 40 -7.74 -9.27 -6.43
C LEU A 40 -6.70 -8.51 -5.61
N VAL A 41 -5.96 -9.21 -4.77
CA VAL A 41 -4.92 -8.62 -3.91
C VAL A 41 -3.57 -8.78 -4.59
N SER A 42 -2.81 -7.70 -4.76
CA SER A 42 -1.48 -7.79 -5.37
C SER A 42 -0.49 -8.48 -4.43
N THR A 43 0.24 -9.46 -4.96
CA THR A 43 1.27 -10.24 -4.24
C THR A 43 2.66 -9.62 -4.37
N THR A 44 2.78 -8.51 -5.09
CA THR A 44 4.06 -7.93 -5.54
C THR A 44 4.94 -7.43 -4.39
N ASN A 45 4.39 -7.18 -3.20
CA ASN A 45 4.98 -6.22 -2.27
C ASN A 45 5.64 -6.75 -0.98
N PHE A 46 5.93 -8.05 -0.82
CA PHE A 46 6.59 -8.51 0.41
C PHE A 46 7.94 -9.22 0.30
N ASN A 47 8.53 -9.46 -0.88
CA ASN A 47 9.88 -10.08 -0.94
C ASN A 47 10.75 -9.74 -2.18
N ASN A 48 10.44 -8.69 -2.93
CA ASN A 48 11.12 -8.44 -4.21
C ASN A 48 12.38 -7.55 -4.15
N ILE A 49 13.05 -7.45 -2.99
CA ILE A 49 14.28 -6.65 -2.88
C ILE A 49 15.52 -7.43 -3.36
N LYS A 50 15.52 -8.78 -3.39
CA LYS A 50 16.76 -9.53 -3.68
C LYS A 50 16.68 -10.86 -4.47
N ALA A 51 15.53 -11.37 -4.91
CA ALA A 51 15.50 -12.71 -5.54
C ALA A 51 14.63 -12.83 -6.80
N CYS A 52 14.88 -13.92 -7.55
CA CYS A 52 14.51 -14.19 -8.94
C CYS A 52 13.06 -13.80 -9.33
N LYS A 53 12.95 -12.92 -10.34
CA LYS A 53 11.73 -12.24 -10.83
C LYS A 53 10.69 -13.13 -11.55
N LYS A 54 10.93 -14.42 -11.73
CA LYS A 54 10.07 -15.25 -12.60
C LYS A 54 9.27 -16.25 -11.78
N LEU A 55 7.94 -16.21 -11.98
CA LEU A 55 6.93 -17.25 -11.68
C LEU A 55 6.08 -17.12 -10.39
N LYS A 56 5.77 -15.92 -9.90
CA LYS A 56 4.62 -15.76 -8.98
C LYS A 56 3.54 -14.91 -9.62
N ASN A 57 2.29 -15.38 -9.56
CA ASN A 57 1.14 -14.61 -10.02
C ASN A 57 1.12 -13.27 -9.30
N SER A 58 1.05 -12.17 -10.07
CA SER A 58 1.10 -10.80 -9.54
C SER A 58 -0.09 -10.43 -8.63
N PHE A 59 -1.12 -11.28 -8.62
CA PHE A 59 -2.35 -11.12 -7.86
C PHE A 59 -2.81 -12.47 -7.30
N SER A 60 -3.50 -12.42 -6.16
CA SER A 60 -4.15 -13.53 -5.48
C SER A 60 -5.63 -13.19 -5.23
N GLY A 61 -6.51 -14.19 -5.23
CA GLY A 61 -7.95 -14.02 -5.07
C GLY A 61 -8.74 -14.77 -6.15
N THR A 62 -10.05 -14.54 -6.30
CA THR A 62 -10.88 -13.42 -5.82
C THR A 62 -11.30 -13.49 -4.35
N PHE A 63 -11.26 -12.36 -3.65
CA PHE A 63 -11.76 -12.23 -2.28
C PHE A 63 -12.95 -11.27 -2.21
N VAL A 64 -13.86 -11.53 -1.27
CA VAL A 64 -15.02 -10.67 -1.00
C VAL A 64 -14.65 -9.62 0.04
N ILE A 65 -14.94 -8.35 -0.23
CA ILE A 65 -14.80 -7.28 0.76
C ILE A 65 -15.88 -7.43 1.84
N ARG A 66 -15.48 -7.59 3.11
CA ARG A 66 -16.39 -7.70 4.26
C ARG A 66 -16.69 -6.37 4.94
N ALA A 67 -15.71 -5.47 4.96
CA ALA A 67 -15.83 -4.17 5.60
C ALA A 67 -14.89 -3.15 4.96
N LEU A 68 -15.30 -1.87 4.98
CA LEU A 68 -14.49 -0.73 4.55
C LEU A 68 -14.01 0.03 5.79
N HIS A 69 -12.72 0.35 5.82
CA HIS A 69 -12.05 1.08 6.89
C HIS A 69 -11.51 2.40 6.35
N GLY A 70 -12.37 3.42 6.33
CA GLY A 70 -12.05 4.70 5.70
C GLY A 70 -11.91 4.58 4.18
N ALA A 71 -11.17 5.50 3.56
CA ALA A 71 -11.12 5.62 2.11
C ALA A 71 -10.20 4.59 1.42
N ASN A 72 -9.18 4.08 2.13
CA ASN A 72 -8.06 3.35 1.51
C ASN A 72 -7.76 1.99 2.15
N ALA A 73 -8.55 1.55 3.13
CA ALA A 73 -8.37 0.25 3.76
C ALA A 73 -9.70 -0.52 3.77
N PHE A 74 -9.63 -1.83 3.62
CA PHE A 74 -10.78 -2.72 3.62
C PHE A 74 -10.36 -4.10 4.12
N GLU A 75 -11.31 -4.82 4.68
CA GLU A 75 -11.14 -6.21 5.11
C GLU A 75 -11.66 -7.15 4.04
N VAL A 76 -10.90 -8.20 3.75
CA VAL A 76 -11.29 -9.25 2.81
C VAL A 76 -11.49 -10.58 3.53
N GLY A 77 -12.54 -11.29 3.13
CA GLY A 77 -12.75 -12.68 3.54
C GLY A 77 -11.84 -13.61 2.77
N ILE A 78 -10.83 -14.18 3.43
CA ILE A 78 -10.03 -15.27 2.88
C ILE A 78 -10.78 -16.56 3.24
N SER A 79 -11.59 -17.09 2.31
CA SER A 79 -12.17 -18.43 2.50
C SER A 79 -11.06 -19.49 2.56
N GLU A 80 -11.29 -20.55 3.34
CA GLU A 80 -10.35 -21.60 3.76
C GLU A 80 -9.74 -22.50 2.66
N GLU A 81 -9.58 -22.02 1.42
CA GLU A 81 -8.89 -22.79 0.36
C GLU A 81 -7.36 -22.65 0.39
N LEU A 82 -6.80 -21.92 1.38
CA LEU A 82 -5.36 -21.82 1.63
C LEU A 82 -4.82 -22.93 2.56
N SER A 83 -5.55 -24.03 2.68
CA SER A 83 -5.07 -25.30 3.24
C SER A 83 -4.67 -26.26 2.10
N ASN A 84 -3.53 -26.02 1.47
CA ASN A 84 -2.82 -27.04 0.68
C ASN A 84 -1.31 -26.91 0.90
#